data_AF-A0A379SXX9-F1
#
_entry.id   AF-A0A379SXX9-F1
#
_cell.length_a   1.000
_cell.length_b   1.000
_cell.length_c   1.000
_cell.angle_alpha   90.00
_cell.angle_beta   90.00
_cell.angle_gamma   90.00
#
_symmetry.space_group_name_H-M   'P 1'
#
loop_
_entity.id
_entity.type
_entity.pdbx_description
1 polymer ?
#
loop_
_entity_poly.entity_id
_entity_poly.type
_entity_poly.pdbx_seq_one_letter_code
_entity_poly.pdbx_strand_id
1 'polypeptide(L)'
;MRSNRPPIVRLSLGLPTGGTPLTAYKALVEMHKAGEVSFKHVVTFNMDEYVGLPKEHPESYYSFMHRNFFDHVDIPAENINLLQR
;
A
#
# COMPACT_ATOMS: atom_id res chain seq x y z
N MET A 1 -17.17 0.74 -32.82
CA MET A 1 -16.51 -0.42 -32.18
C MET A 1 -16.48 -0.18 -30.67
N ARG A 2 -17.19 -1.00 -29.88
CA ARG A 2 -17.10 -0.94 -28.41
C ARG A 2 -15.84 -1.71 -27.99
N SER A 3 -14.89 -1.04 -27.35
CA SER A 3 -13.66 -1.64 -26.82
C SER A 3 -14.04 -2.67 -25.75
N ASN A 4 -13.91 -3.96 -26.07
CA ASN A 4 -14.18 -5.05 -25.15
C ASN A 4 -12.91 -5.37 -24.34
N ARG A 5 -12.38 -4.36 -23.64
CA ARG A 5 -11.30 -4.60 -22.66
C ARG A 5 -11.90 -5.36 -21.48
N PRO A 6 -11.34 -6.52 -21.08
CA PRO A 6 -11.80 -7.21 -19.89
C PRO A 6 -11.71 -6.25 -18.70
N PRO A 7 -12.63 -6.33 -17.71
CA PRO A 7 -12.54 -5.51 -16.52
C PRO A 7 -11.16 -5.75 -15.90
N ILE A 8 -10.43 -4.66 -15.63
CA ILE A 8 -9.18 -4.74 -14.88
C ILE A 8 -9.59 -5.20 -13.47
N VAL A 9 -9.43 -6.49 -13.20
CA VAL A 9 -9.60 -7.03 -11.86
C VAL A 9 -8.46 -6.48 -11.02
N ARG A 10 -8.78 -5.54 -10.13
CA ARG A 10 -7.83 -4.98 -9.16
C ARG A 10 -7.76 -5.90 -7.96
N LEU A 11 -6.55 -6.29 -7.57
CA LEU A 11 -6.32 -7.06 -6.34
C LEU A 11 -6.47 -6.11 -5.15
N SER A 12 -7.40 -6.40 -4.25
CA SER A 12 -7.58 -5.63 -3.01
C SER A 12 -6.84 -6.30 -1.86
N LEU A 13 -5.95 -5.58 -1.19
CA LEU A 13 -5.12 -6.08 -0.09
C LEU A 13 -5.40 -5.33 1.21
N GLY A 14 -5.67 -6.08 2.27
CA GLY A 14 -5.68 -5.55 3.64
C GLY A 14 -4.26 -5.57 4.21
N LEU A 15 -3.77 -4.43 4.68
CA LEU A 15 -2.40 -4.27 5.18
C LEU A 15 -2.38 -3.89 6.68
N PRO A 16 -1.74 -4.69 7.54
CA PRO A 16 -1.55 -4.35 8.95
C PRO A 16 -0.32 -3.48 9.17
N THR A 17 -0.29 -2.74 10.27
CA THR A 17 0.91 -2.04 10.76
C THR A 17 1.59 -2.80 11.91
N GLY A 18 2.67 -2.24 12.46
CA GLY A 18 3.42 -2.83 13.58
C GLY A 18 4.67 -3.61 13.17
N GLY A 19 5.37 -4.17 14.14
CA GLY A 19 6.67 -4.83 13.93
C GLY A 19 6.60 -6.15 13.15
N THR A 20 5.55 -6.94 13.37
CA THR A 20 5.35 -8.26 12.74
C THR A 20 5.35 -8.23 11.21
N PRO A 21 4.61 -7.33 10.53
CA PRO A 21 4.59 -7.30 9.06
C PRO A 21 5.84 -6.70 8.40
N LEU A 22 6.79 -6.12 9.15
CA LEU A 22 7.97 -5.45 8.55
C LEU A 22 8.81 -6.38 7.66
N THR A 23 9.00 -7.63 8.05
CA THR A 23 9.74 -8.61 7.25
C THR A 23 9.03 -8.91 5.94
N ALA A 24 7.69 -8.97 5.96
CA ALA A 24 6.89 -9.17 4.76
C ALA A 24 6.98 -7.97 3.81
N TYR A 25 6.90 -6.74 4.32
CA TYR A 25 7.07 -5.54 3.50
C TYR A 25 8.45 -5.49 2.84
N LYS A 26 9.51 -5.79 3.58
CA LYS A 26 10.87 -5.88 3.00
C LYS A 26 10.93 -6.90 1.87
N ALA A 27 10.38 -8.10 2.07
CA ALA A 27 10.38 -9.13 1.03
C ALA A 27 9.61 -8.68 -0.22
N LEU A 28 8.43 -8.08 -0.05
CA LEU A 28 7.62 -7.57 -1.17
C LEU A 28 8.34 -6.46 -1.95
N VAL A 29 9.04 -5.56 -1.24
CA VAL A 29 9.86 -4.51 -1.87
C VAL A 29 11.00 -5.13 -2.68
N GLU A 30 11.70 -6.14 -2.15
CA GLU A 30 12.78 -6.80 -2.89
C GLU A 30 12.26 -7.58 -4.11
N MET A 31 11.13 -8.29 -3.98
CA MET A 31 10.46 -8.94 -5.11
C MET A 31 10.04 -7.91 -6.19
N HIS A 32 9.57 -6.74 -5.77
CA HIS A 32 9.22 -5.67 -6.70
C HIS A 32 10.45 -5.14 -7.45
N LYS A 33 11.54 -4.84 -6.73
CA LYS A 33 12.81 -4.40 -7.32
C LYS A 33 13.41 -5.44 -8.27
N ALA A 34 13.21 -6.72 -7.98
CA ALA A 34 13.60 -7.84 -8.84
C ALA A 34 12.69 -7.99 -10.08
N GLY A 35 11.59 -7.24 -10.18
CA GLY A 35 10.64 -7.30 -11.30
C GLY A 35 9.68 -8.50 -11.24
N GLU A 36 9.59 -9.18 -10.11
CA GLU A 36 8.75 -10.37 -9.93
C GLU A 36 7.28 -10.02 -9.69
N VAL A 37 7.02 -8.87 -9.08
CA VAL A 37 5.67 -8.38 -8.73
C VAL A 37 5.50 -6.90 -9.06
N SER A 38 4.25 -6.50 -9.36
CA SER A 38 3.86 -5.10 -9.57
C SER A 38 2.59 -4.78 -8.79
N PHE A 39 2.54 -3.55 -8.26
CA PHE A 39 1.47 -2.98 -7.47
C PHE A 39 0.63 -1.94 -8.26
N LYS A 40 0.89 -1.74 -9.56
CA LYS A 40 0.14 -0.82 -10.44
C LYS A 40 -1.37 -1.06 -10.47
N HIS A 41 -1.80 -2.29 -10.23
CA HIS A 41 -3.20 -2.70 -10.24
C HIS A 41 -3.69 -3.23 -8.88
N VAL A 42 -2.92 -2.95 -7.82
CA VAL A 42 -3.28 -3.26 -6.44
C VAL A 42 -3.98 -2.07 -5.81
N VAL A 43 -5.01 -2.34 -4.99
CA VAL A 43 -5.68 -1.39 -4.11
C VAL A 43 -5.45 -1.84 -2.67
N THR A 44 -5.01 -0.94 -1.79
CA THR A 44 -4.73 -1.30 -0.40
C THR A 44 -5.72 -0.64 0.54
N PHE A 45 -6.03 -1.33 1.62
CA PHE A 45 -6.82 -0.83 2.75
C PHE A 45 -6.05 -1.13 4.04
N ASN A 46 -5.68 -0.09 4.78
CA ASN A 46 -5.10 -0.28 6.12
C ASN A 46 -6.19 -0.42 7.17
N MET A 47 -5.91 -1.23 8.19
CA MET A 47 -6.88 -1.62 9.21
C MET A 47 -7.24 -0.48 10.18
N ASP A 48 -6.29 0.41 10.45
CA ASP A 48 -6.35 1.38 11.53
C ASP A 48 -5.56 2.65 11.20
N GLU A 49 -5.81 3.72 11.97
CA GLU A 49 -4.99 4.93 12.06
C GLU A 49 -5.24 5.57 13.44
N TYR A 50 -4.23 6.26 13.99
CA TYR A 50 -4.40 6.98 15.25
C TYR A 50 -5.33 8.19 15.11
N VAL A 51 -6.35 8.25 15.96
CA VAL A 51 -7.24 9.42 16.04
C VAL A 51 -6.49 10.60 16.64
N GLY A 52 -6.48 11.74 15.94
CA GLY A 52 -5.94 13.01 16.44
C GLY A 52 -4.43 13.17 16.28
N LEU A 53 -3.74 12.18 15.69
CA LEU A 53 -2.33 12.28 15.34
C LEU A 53 -2.19 12.91 13.95
N PRO A 54 -1.32 13.92 13.75
CA PRO A 54 -1.06 14.45 12.42
C PRO A 54 -0.60 13.36 11.46
N LYS A 55 -1.08 13.42 10.22
CA LYS A 55 -0.74 12.46 9.17
C LYS A 55 0.77 12.36 8.94
N GLU A 56 1.48 13.47 8.99
CA GLU A 56 2.92 13.56 8.78
C GLU A 56 3.73 13.25 10.05
N HIS A 57 3.05 12.91 11.16
CA HIS A 57 3.74 12.53 12.39
C HIS A 57 4.57 11.24 12.14
N PRO A 58 5.82 11.13 12.61
CA PRO A 58 6.68 9.96 12.35
C PRO A 58 6.07 8.62 12.78
N GLU A 59 5.21 8.65 13.79
CA GLU A 59 4.51 7.48 14.35
C GLU A 59 3.08 7.28 13.81
N SER A 60 2.63 8.10 12.85
CA SER A 60 1.36 7.83 12.16
C SER A 60 1.49 6.56 11.31
N TYR A 61 0.38 5.87 11.10
CA TYR A 61 0.37 4.71 10.20
C TYR A 61 0.56 5.12 8.75
N TYR A 62 0.15 6.33 8.37
CA TYR A 62 0.58 6.97 7.13
C TYR A 62 2.10 6.95 6.97
N SER A 63 2.83 7.58 7.88
CA SER A 63 4.30 7.68 7.83
C SER A 63 4.95 6.30 7.90
N PHE A 64 4.41 5.41 8.71
CA PHE A 64 4.88 4.02 8.80
C PHE A 64 4.79 3.30 7.45
N MET A 65 3.64 3.38 6.77
CA MET A 65 3.44 2.65 5.51
C MET A 65 4.24 3.23 4.36
N HIS A 66 4.36 4.56 4.27
CA HIS A 66 5.21 5.22 3.28
C HIS A 66 6.67 4.83 3.47
N ARG A 67 7.18 4.96 4.69
CA ARG A 67 8.56 4.62 5.03
C ARG A 67 8.91 3.17 4.74
N ASN A 68 8.01 2.24 5.05
CA ASN A 68 8.32 0.81 5.02
C ASN A 68 7.88 0.11 3.73
N PHE A 69 6.97 0.68 2.94
CA PHE A 69 6.38 -0.02 1.80
C PHE A 69 6.04 0.88 0.61
N PHE A 70 5.13 1.86 0.75
CA PHE A 70 4.54 2.53 -0.42
C PHE A 70 5.53 3.37 -1.23
N ASP A 71 6.56 3.95 -0.60
CA ASP A 71 7.57 4.74 -1.33
C ASP A 71 8.57 3.85 -2.12
N HIS A 72 8.49 2.54 -1.95
CA HIS A 72 9.43 1.58 -2.54
C HIS A 72 8.80 0.69 -3.62
N VAL A 73 7.52 0.91 -3.96
CA VAL A 73 6.78 0.11 -4.94
C VAL A 73 5.99 0.99 -5.92
N ASP A 74 5.56 0.40 -7.04
CA ASP A 74 4.84 1.10 -8.12
C ASP A 74 3.32 1.19 -7.90
N ILE A 75 2.88 1.33 -6.63
CA ILE A 75 1.46 1.52 -6.30
C ILE A 75 1.03 2.97 -6.60
N PRO A 76 -0.09 3.19 -7.32
CA PRO A 76 -0.63 4.53 -7.54
C PRO A 76 -1.17 5.12 -6.22
N ALA A 77 -0.93 6.41 -5.98
CA ALA A 77 -1.35 7.07 -4.74
C ALA A 77 -2.88 7.01 -4.53
N GLU A 78 -3.65 7.07 -5.62
CA GLU A 78 -5.12 6.94 -5.60
C GLU A 78 -5.63 5.55 -5.20
N ASN A 79 -4.75 4.55 -5.18
CA ASN A 79 -5.09 3.18 -4.77
C ASN A 79 -4.71 2.89 -3.30
N ILE A 80 -4.08 3.84 -2.60
CA ILE A 80 -3.75 3.73 -1.18
C ILE A 80 -4.92 4.26 -0.35
N ASN A 81 -5.64 3.38 0.32
CA ASN A 81 -6.72 3.75 1.24
C ASN A 81 -6.24 3.62 2.68
N LEU A 82 -5.98 4.77 3.29
CA LEU A 82 -5.71 4.93 4.71
C LEU A 82 -6.90 5.62 5.36
N LEU A 83 -7.21 5.27 6.61
CA LEU A 83 -8.26 5.95 7.35
C LEU A 83 -7.83 7.39 7.61
N GLN A 84 -8.48 8.35 6.96
CA GLN A 84 -8.31 9.78 7.21
C GLN A 84 -9.60 10.29 7.87
N ARG A 85 -9.47 11.03 8.97
CA ARG A 85 -10.58 11.79 9.57
C ARG A 85 -10.56 13.22 9.06
#